data_AF-A0A2G6EYE5-F1
#
_entry.id   AF-A0A2G6EYE5-F1
#
_cell.length_a   1.000
_cell.length_b   1.000
_cell.length_c   1.000
_cell.angle_alpha   90.00
_cell.angle_beta   90.00
_cell.angle_gamma   90.00
#
_symmetry.space_group_name_H-M   'P 1'
#
loop_
_entity.id
_entity.type
_entity.pdbx_description
1 polymer ?
#
loop_
_entity_poly.entity_id
_entity_poly.type
_entity_poly.pdbx_seq_one_letter_code
_entity_poly.pdbx_strand_id
1 'polypeptide(L)' 'MSKENKELENGYTTGTCATAGVKVALEALVYGKKASEVEVTTLNYKLLKIPVQKLRIRNNFASCAIKKFS' A
#
# COMPACT_ATOMS: atom_id res chain seq x y z
N MET A 1 -26.33 -29.00 7.42
CA MET A 1 -25.94 -27.69 6.84
C MET A 1 -24.46 -27.48 7.13
N SER A 2 -23.59 -27.74 6.15
CA SER A 2 -22.14 -27.58 6.28
C SER A 2 -21.78 -26.13 6.52
N LYS A 3 -21.02 -25.83 7.58
CA LYS A 3 -20.40 -24.51 7.77
C LYS A 3 -19.45 -24.28 6.61
N GLU A 4 -19.79 -23.36 5.72
CA GLU A 4 -18.85 -22.86 4.72
C GLU A 4 -17.64 -22.28 5.46
N ASN A 5 -16.45 -22.82 5.18
CA ASN A 5 -15.19 -22.34 5.71
C ASN A 5 -14.90 -20.96 5.08
N LYS A 6 -15.33 -19.90 5.74
CA LYS A 6 -15.06 -18.53 5.31
C LYS A 6 -13.56 -18.26 5.52
N GLU A 7 -12.82 -18.01 4.44
CA GLU A 7 -11.41 -17.66 4.54
C GLU A 7 -11.25 -16.38 5.35
N LEU A 8 -10.28 -16.37 6.27
CA LEU A 8 -9.95 -15.19 7.06
C LEU A 8 -9.16 -14.22 6.19
N GLU A 9 -9.57 -12.96 6.18
CA GLU A 9 -8.86 -11.90 5.49
C GLU A 9 -7.51 -11.64 6.16
N ASN A 10 -6.45 -11.47 5.36
CA ASN A 10 -5.12 -11.16 5.87
C ASN A 10 -4.86 -9.65 5.74
N GLY A 11 -4.59 -9.01 6.88
CA GLY A 11 -4.13 -7.63 6.93
C GLY A 11 -2.68 -7.44 6.46
N TYR A 12 -2.20 -6.21 6.57
CA TYR A 12 -0.79 -5.88 6.37
C TYR A 12 -0.21 -5.12 7.57
N THR A 13 1.07 -5.37 7.83
CA THR A 13 1.78 -4.80 8.99
C THR A 13 2.07 -3.31 8.77
N THR A 14 2.31 -2.58 9.86
CA THR A 14 2.72 -1.16 9.80
C THR A 14 3.97 -0.95 8.95
N GLY A 15 4.93 -1.89 8.97
CA GLY A 15 6.11 -1.83 8.11
C GLY A 15 5.74 -1.88 6.63
N THR A 16 4.81 -2.76 6.25
CA THR A 16 4.30 -2.84 4.86
C THR A 16 3.61 -1.54 4.45
N CYS A 17 2.82 -0.91 5.34
CA CYS A 17 2.23 0.40 5.08
C CYS A 17 3.30 1.47 4.82
N ALA A 18 4.36 1.50 5.64
CA ALA A 18 5.45 2.46 5.50
C ALA A 18 6.18 2.28 4.17
N THR A 19 6.51 1.03 3.80
CA THR A 19 7.12 0.70 2.50
C THR A 19 6.23 1.14 1.34
N ALA A 20 4.94 0.82 1.38
CA ALA A 20 3.97 1.23 0.36
C ALA A 20 3.90 2.76 0.22
N GLY A 21 3.78 3.47 1.33
CA GLY A 21 3.69 4.93 1.35
C GLY A 21 4.95 5.60 0.80
N VAL A 22 6.14 5.15 1.21
CA VAL A 22 7.42 5.68 0.71
C VAL A 22 7.57 5.42 -0.79
N LYS A 23 7.27 4.22 -1.26
CA LYS A 23 7.34 3.87 -2.69
C LYS A 23 6.46 4.80 -3.52
N VAL A 24 5.19 4.97 -3.14
CA VAL A 24 4.26 5.86 -3.86
C VAL A 24 4.71 7.32 -3.82
N ALA A 25 5.09 7.83 -2.65
CA ALA A 25 5.54 9.22 -2.51
C ALA A 25 6.81 9.50 -3.33
N LEU A 26 7.77 8.58 -3.33
CA LEU A 26 9.01 8.72 -4.07
C LEU A 26 8.78 8.64 -5.58
N GLU A 27 8.00 7.67 -6.06
CA GLU A 27 7.65 7.56 -7.49
C GLU A 27 6.91 8.82 -7.97
N ALA A 28 6.02 9.36 -7.13
CA ALA A 28 5.30 10.58 -7.40
C ALA A 28 6.22 11.81 -7.45
N LEU A 29 7.20 11.90 -6.56
CA LEU A 29 8.14 13.02 -6.50
C LEU A 29 9.17 13.00 -7.64
N VAL A 30 9.74 11.83 -7.93
CA VAL A 30 10.86 11.68 -8.88
C VAL A 30 10.34 11.57 -10.33
N TYR A 31 9.25 10.84 -10.54
CA TYR A 31 8.75 10.55 -11.88
C TYR A 31 7.42 11.23 -12.21
N GLY A 32 6.84 11.99 -11.27
CA GLY A 32 5.51 12.57 -11.45
C GLY A 32 4.37 11.54 -11.49
N LYS A 33 4.64 10.28 -11.12
CA LYS A 33 3.69 9.17 -11.21
C LYS A 33 2.65 9.24 -10.09
N LYS A 34 1.39 9.49 -10.45
CA LYS A 34 0.25 9.44 -9.53
C LYS A 34 -0.37 8.05 -9.57
N ALA A 35 -0.32 7.33 -8.46
CA ALA A 35 -0.88 5.98 -8.34
C ALA A 35 -1.98 5.93 -7.27
N SER A 36 -3.06 5.20 -7.57
CA SER A 36 -4.15 4.89 -6.61
C SER A 36 -3.91 3.60 -5.84
N GLU A 37 -2.94 2.78 -6.27
CA GLU A 37 -2.53 1.55 -5.61
C GLU A 37 -1.03 1.31 -5.82
N VAL A 38 -0.45 0.47 -4.97
CA VAL A 38 0.96 0.06 -5.07
C VAL A 38 1.13 -1.41 -4.78
N GLU A 39 2.00 -2.03 -5.56
CA GLU A 39 2.41 -3.42 -5.37
C GLU A 39 3.62 -3.51 -4.45
N VAL A 40 3.50 -4.35 -3.42
CA VAL A 40 4.57 -4.68 -2.47
C VAL A 40 4.67 -6.21 -2.34
N THR A 41 5.86 -6.74 -2.58
CA THR A 41 6.17 -8.15 -2.32
C THR A 41 6.58 -8.33 -0.86
N THR A 42 5.90 -9.23 -0.15
CA THR A 42 6.19 -9.55 1.25
C THR A 42 7.34 -10.56 1.37
N LEU A 43 7.82 -10.76 2.61
CA LEU A 43 8.91 -11.73 2.90
C LEU A 43 8.54 -13.19 2.58
N ASN A 44 7.25 -13.52 2.54
CA ASN A 44 6.75 -14.83 2.09
C ASN A 44 6.37 -14.84 0.61
N TYR A 45 6.92 -13.92 -0.18
CA TYR A 45 6.74 -13.81 -1.63
C TYR A 45 5.29 -13.61 -2.10
N LYS A 46 4.41 -13.10 -1.23
CA LYS A 46 3.05 -12.72 -1.64
C LYS A 46 3.07 -11.30 -2.19
N LEU A 47 2.38 -11.10 -3.32
CA LEU A 47 2.16 -9.78 -3.89
C LEU A 47 0.93 -9.14 -3.23
N LEU A 48 1.13 -7.99 -2.57
CA LEU A 48 0.04 -7.20 -2.02
C LEU A 48 -0.24 -6.01 -2.93
N LYS A 49 -1.51 -5.82 -3.29
CA LYS A 49 -2.02 -4.59 -3.90
C LYS A 49 -2.61 -3.71 -2.80
N ILE A 50 -1.91 -2.63 -2.47
CA ILE A 50 -2.27 -1.77 -1.34
C ILE A 50 -2.86 -0.46 -1.88
N PRO A 51 -4.10 -0.11 -1.52
CA PRO A 51 -4.73 1.14 -1.97
C PRO A 51 -4.08 2.36 -1.31
N VAL A 52 -3.89 3.41 -2.09
CA VAL A 52 -3.40 4.70 -1.62
C VAL A 52 -4.56 5.49 -1.02
N GLN A 53 -4.50 5.78 0.27
CA GLN A 53 -5.55 6.56 0.93
C GLN A 53 -5.48 8.04 0.54
N LYS A 54 -4.27 8.59 0.45
CA LYS A 54 -4.06 10.00 0.07
C LYS A 54 -2.65 10.19 -0.48
N LEU A 55 -2.54 10.87 -1.62
CA LEU A 55 -1.27 11.31 -2.19
C LEU A 55 -1.27 12.83 -2.34
N ARG A 56 -0.26 13.50 -1.80
CA ARG A 56 -0.03 14.94 -1.98
C ARG A 56 1.34 15.14 -2.63
N ILE A 57 1.36 15.92 -3.69
CA ILE A 57 2.58 16.29 -4.41
C ILE A 57 2.66 17.81 -4.45
N ARG A 58 3.85 18.34 -4.20
CA ARG A 58 4.25 19.74 -4.32
C ARG A 58 5.64 19.78 -4.98
N ASN A 59 6.12 20.98 -5.31
CA ASN A 59 7.32 21.15 -6.14
C ASN A 59 8.55 20.38 -5.63
N ASN A 60 8.76 20.31 -4.32
CA ASN A 60 9.94 19.70 -3.72
C ASN A 60 9.60 18.65 -2.64
N PHE A 61 8.34 18.24 -2.51
CA PHE A 61 7.96 17.20 -1.57
C PHE A 61 6.73 16.41 -2.03
N ALA A 62 6.68 15.16 -1.62
CA ALA A 62 5.49 14.33 -1.70
C ALA A 62 5.21 13.68 -0.35
N SER A 63 3.93 13.51 -0.03
CA SER A 63 3.49 12.71 1.11
C SER A 63 2.40 11.74 0.70
N CYS A 64 2.45 10.53 1.25
CA CYS A 64 1.49 9.47 0.98
C CYS A 64 0.97 8.91 2.30
N ALA A 65 -0.34 8.73 2.39
CA ALA A 65 -1.00 8.04 3.49
C ALA A 65 -1.49 6.68 3.02
N ILE A 66 -1.23 5.66 3.83
CA ILE A 66 -1.72 4.29 3.68
C ILE A 66 -2.50 3.95 4.95
N LYS A 67 -3.75 3.47 4.79
CA LYS A 67 -4.55 3.00 5.92
C LYS A 67 -4.18 1.54 6.20
N LYS A 68 -3.78 1.20 7.42
CA LYS A 68 -3.54 -0.22 7.77
C LYS A 68 -4.84 -1.01 7.63
N PHE A 69 -4.77 -2.17 6.96
CA PHE A 69 -5.84 -3.16 6.97
C PHE A 69 -5.47 -4.26 7.98
N SER A 70 -6.39 -4.58 8.89
CA SER A 70 -6.19 -5.52 9.99
C SER A 70 -7.47 -6.24 10.34
#